data_AF-Q64CM5-F1
#
_entry.id   AF-Q64CM5-F1
#
_cell.length_a   1.000
_cell.length_b   1.000
_cell.length_c   1.000
_cell.angle_alpha   90.00
_cell.angle_beta   90.00
_cell.angle_gamma   90.00
#
_symmetry.space_group_name_H-M   'P 1'
#
loop_
_entity.id
_entity.type
_entity.pdbx_description
1 polymer ?
#
loop_
_entity_poly.entity_id
_entity_poly.type
_entity_poly.pdbx_seq_one_letter_code
_entity_poly.pdbx_strand_id
1 'polypeptide(L)'
;MVSDPPLCPAVLAFCGSLSLIQCDKTYVYVGHTLLTAVSDTIWDPFMMVLLIGTGIFLTFRLRGIQARKLVYAFRLMLERKEEGSGDISPFRALMTTLSGTIGTGNIAGVATAISLGGPGAIF
;
A
#
# COMPACT_ATOMS: atom_id res chain seq x y z
N MET A 1 5.69 -33.96 -1.66
CA MET A 1 4.92 -34.85 -2.55
C MET A 1 5.55 -34.81 -3.93
N VAL A 2 6.72 -35.42 -4.05
CA VAL A 2 7.39 -35.72 -5.33
C VAL A 2 7.43 -37.24 -5.35
N SER A 3 6.56 -37.86 -6.15
CA SER A 3 6.44 -39.31 -6.34
C SER A 3 6.00 -39.58 -7.79
N ASP A 4 6.99 -39.73 -8.68
CA ASP A 4 7.19 -40.79 -9.71
C ASP A 4 6.07 -41.12 -10.75
N PRO A 5 6.28 -42.02 -11.75
CA PRO A 5 6.87 -41.80 -13.09
C PRO A 5 5.95 -42.33 -14.26
N PRO A 6 6.33 -43.30 -15.12
CA PRO A 6 6.80 -43.24 -16.53
C PRO A 6 5.74 -43.56 -17.62
N LEU A 7 5.61 -42.79 -18.73
CA LEU A 7 4.80 -43.27 -19.90
C LEU A 7 5.22 -42.67 -21.27
N CYS A 8 5.73 -43.57 -22.14
CA CYS A 8 5.64 -43.54 -23.62
C CYS A 8 4.15 -43.59 -24.06
N PRO A 9 3.75 -43.50 -25.35
CA PRO A 9 4.00 -42.54 -26.43
C PRO A 9 2.82 -41.54 -26.64
N ALA A 10 1.81 -41.54 -25.76
CA ALA A 10 0.64 -40.66 -25.84
C ALA A 10 0.96 -39.17 -25.57
N VAL A 11 2.07 -38.92 -24.86
CA VAL A 11 2.53 -37.57 -24.53
C VAL A 11 2.98 -36.78 -25.77
N LEU A 12 3.41 -37.43 -26.86
CA LEU A 12 3.87 -36.74 -28.08
C LEU A 12 2.73 -36.07 -28.88
N ALA A 13 1.50 -36.62 -28.85
CA ALA A 13 0.33 -35.99 -29.48
C ALA A 13 -0.19 -34.81 -28.65
N PHE A 14 -0.06 -34.87 -27.32
CA PHE A 14 -0.27 -33.71 -26.46
C PHE A 14 0.89 -32.72 -26.51
N CYS A 15 2.11 -33.14 -26.85
CA CYS A 15 3.31 -32.30 -26.88
C CYS A 15 3.18 -31.14 -27.88
N GLY A 16 2.44 -31.28 -28.98
CA GLY A 16 2.19 -30.18 -29.93
C GLY A 16 1.33 -29.06 -29.35
N SER A 17 0.17 -29.39 -28.78
CA SER A 17 -0.74 -28.41 -28.17
C SER A 17 -0.26 -27.93 -26.80
N LEU A 18 0.35 -28.82 -26.00
CA LEU A 18 0.91 -28.50 -24.68
C LEU A 18 2.20 -27.68 -24.80
N SER A 19 3.06 -27.89 -25.81
CA SER A 19 4.23 -27.00 -26.02
C SER A 19 3.82 -25.59 -26.42
N LEU A 20 2.76 -25.43 -27.22
CA LEU A 20 2.23 -24.09 -27.55
C LEU A 20 1.57 -23.42 -26.33
N ILE A 21 0.79 -24.15 -25.53
CA ILE A 21 0.20 -23.64 -24.28
C ILE A 21 1.26 -23.35 -23.20
N GLN A 22 2.33 -24.15 -23.14
CA GLN A 22 3.42 -23.96 -22.19
C GLN A 22 4.36 -22.82 -22.65
N CYS A 23 4.53 -22.62 -23.96
CA CYS A 23 5.23 -21.46 -24.51
C CYS A 23 4.43 -20.16 -24.32
N ASP A 24 3.10 -20.20 -24.49
CA ASP A 24 2.19 -19.07 -24.19
C ASP A 24 2.23 -18.71 -22.69
N LYS A 25 2.11 -19.69 -21.79
CA LYS A 25 2.26 -19.49 -20.34
C LYS A 25 3.66 -19.01 -19.96
N THR A 26 4.72 -19.47 -20.62
CA THR A 26 6.10 -19.04 -20.37
C THR A 26 6.32 -17.61 -20.85
N TYR A 27 5.78 -17.20 -22.00
CA TYR A 27 5.87 -15.83 -22.49
C TYR A 27 5.11 -14.85 -21.58
N VAL A 28 3.91 -15.25 -21.12
CA VAL A 28 3.14 -14.46 -20.15
C VAL A 28 3.82 -14.43 -18.77
N TYR A 29 4.45 -15.53 -18.31
CA TYR A 29 5.21 -15.55 -17.06
C TYR A 29 6.47 -14.67 -17.14
N VAL A 30 7.24 -14.76 -18.24
CA VAL A 30 8.44 -13.93 -18.44
C VAL A 30 8.04 -12.46 -18.57
N GLY A 31 6.99 -12.15 -19.33
CA GLY A 31 6.43 -10.80 -19.40
C GLY A 31 6.01 -10.27 -18.03
N HIS A 32 5.33 -11.09 -17.23
CA HIS A 32 4.95 -10.75 -15.85
C HIS A 32 6.18 -10.53 -14.96
N THR A 33 7.23 -11.35 -15.09
CA THR A 33 8.46 -11.22 -14.28
C THR A 33 9.23 -9.94 -14.61
N LEU A 34 9.22 -9.52 -15.88
CA LEU A 34 9.79 -8.24 -16.32
C LEU A 34 8.97 -7.05 -15.80
N LEU A 35 7.64 -7.16 -15.86
CA LEU A 35 6.73 -6.15 -15.33
C LEU A 35 6.89 -5.98 -13.81
N THR A 36 6.98 -7.07 -13.05
CA THR A 36 7.21 -7.00 -11.59
C THR A 36 8.60 -6.48 -11.26
N ALA A 37 9.66 -6.93 -11.94
CA ALA A 37 11.01 -6.45 -11.68
C ALA A 37 11.16 -4.93 -11.91
N VAL A 38 10.54 -4.39 -12.96
CA VAL A 38 10.52 -2.94 -13.21
C VAL A 38 9.66 -2.21 -12.19
N SER A 39 8.51 -2.77 -11.83
CA SER A 39 7.58 -2.16 -10.86
C SER A 39 8.21 -2.10 -9.47
N ASP A 40 8.82 -3.17 -8.99
CA ASP A 40 9.43 -3.25 -7.66
C ASP A 40 10.63 -2.28 -7.56
N THR A 41 11.44 -2.18 -8.62
CA THR A 41 12.59 -1.25 -8.66
C THR A 41 12.17 0.22 -8.56
N ILE A 42 11.03 0.58 -9.15
CA ILE A 42 10.52 1.96 -9.14
C ILE A 42 9.66 2.21 -7.90
N TRP A 43 8.92 1.22 -7.40
CA TRP A 43 7.96 1.42 -6.34
C TRP A 43 8.57 1.32 -4.94
N ASP A 44 9.49 0.40 -4.68
CA ASP A 44 10.05 0.19 -3.33
C ASP A 44 10.97 1.33 -2.87
N PRO A 45 12.06 1.68 -3.57
CA PRO A 45 12.97 2.70 -3.06
C PRO A 45 12.52 4.13 -3.40
N PHE A 46 11.98 4.38 -4.59
CA PHE A 46 11.75 5.75 -5.06
C PHE A 46 10.48 6.38 -4.46
N MET A 47 9.35 5.65 -4.40
CA MET A 47 8.14 6.19 -3.77
C MET A 47 8.31 6.38 -2.26
N MET A 48 9.03 5.49 -1.57
CA MET A 48 9.29 5.63 -0.13
C MET A 48 10.14 6.87 0.17
N VAL A 49 11.23 7.06 -0.58
CA VAL A 49 12.10 8.24 -0.42
C VAL A 49 11.33 9.53 -0.75
N LEU A 50 10.52 9.54 -1.81
CA LEU A 50 9.75 10.71 -2.20
C LEU A 50 8.68 11.08 -1.16
N LEU A 51 7.98 10.09 -0.61
CA LEU A 51 6.93 10.30 0.37
C LEU A 51 7.49 10.82 1.71
N ILE A 52 8.53 10.16 2.24
CA ILE A 52 9.20 10.57 3.48
C ILE A 52 9.87 11.93 3.26
N GLY A 53 10.58 12.12 2.14
CA GLY A 53 11.24 13.37 1.79
C GLY A 53 10.28 14.56 1.70
N THR A 54 9.12 14.36 1.06
CA THR A 54 8.08 15.39 0.96
C THR A 54 7.47 15.70 2.32
N GLY A 55 7.19 14.69 3.14
CA GLY A 55 6.66 14.87 4.50
C GLY A 55 7.62 15.67 5.40
N ILE A 56 8.91 15.33 5.35
CA ILE A 56 9.95 16.04 6.09
C ILE A 56 10.12 17.47 5.55
N PHE A 57 10.17 17.65 4.23
CA PHE A 57 10.29 18.96 3.58
C PHE A 57 9.15 19.91 3.98
N LEU A 58 7.90 19.44 3.94
CA LEU A 58 6.75 20.23 4.38
C LEU A 58 6.83 20.55 5.88
N THR A 59 7.20 19.59 6.71
CA THR A 59 7.31 19.78 8.17
C THR A 59 8.34 20.86 8.53
N PHE A 60 9.51 20.86 7.88
CA PHE A 60 10.52 21.90 8.05
C PHE A 60 10.07 23.26 7.51
N ARG A 61 9.49 23.32 6.30
CA ARG A 61 9.02 24.57 5.69
C ARG A 61 7.91 25.23 6.52
N LEU A 62 7.03 24.44 7.13
CA LEU A 62 5.92 24.92 7.95
C LEU A 62 6.30 25.10 9.43
N ARG A 63 7.58 24.89 9.82
CA ARG A 63 8.07 25.05 11.20
C ARG A 63 7.23 24.28 12.23
N GLY A 64 6.90 23.01 11.95
CA GLY A 64 6.15 22.16 12.86
C GLY A 64 4.75 22.66 13.19
N ILE A 65 4.10 23.35 12.25
CA ILE A 65 2.74 23.87 12.45
C ILE A 65 1.71 22.76 12.71
N GLN A 66 1.95 21.53 12.24
CA GLN A 66 1.06 20.39 12.43
C GLN A 66 0.78 20.17 13.93
N ALA A 67 1.81 20.15 14.77
CA ALA A 67 1.64 19.94 16.21
C ALA A 67 0.90 21.10 16.90
N ARG A 68 1.25 22.35 16.57
CA ARG A 68 0.65 23.53 17.21
C ARG A 68 -0.80 23.77 16.78
N LYS A 69 -1.10 23.62 15.49
CA LYS A 69 -2.45 23.82 14.97
C LYS A 69 -3.37 22.64 15.20
N LEU A 70 -2.87 21.44 15.43
CA LEU A 70 -3.71 20.31 15.85
C LEU A 70 -4.42 20.61 17.18
N VAL A 71 -3.68 21.10 18.19
CA VAL A 71 -4.27 21.46 19.50
C VAL A 71 -5.28 22.59 19.37
N TYR A 72 -4.96 23.63 18.60
CA TYR A 72 -5.86 24.75 18.35
C TYR A 72 -7.13 24.30 17.60
N ALA A 73 -6.98 23.44 16.58
CA ALA A 73 -8.09 22.91 15.79
C ALA A 73 -8.99 22.00 16.62
N PHE A 74 -8.45 21.14 17.49
CA PHE A 74 -9.27 20.33 18.41
C PHE A 74 -10.10 21.18 19.36
N ARG A 75 -9.53 22.26 19.93
CA ARG A 75 -10.28 23.20 20.76
C ARG A 75 -11.40 23.87 19.96
N LEU A 76 -11.11 24.33 18.75
CA LEU A 76 -12.09 24.97 17.86
C LEU A 76 -13.20 24.01 17.38
N MET A 77 -12.91 22.72 17.23
CA MET A 77 -13.92 21.71 16.88
C MET A 77 -14.81 21.34 18.06
N LEU A 78 -14.28 21.40 19.30
CA LEU A 78 -15.02 21.14 20.53
C LEU A 78 -15.81 22.37 21.00
N GLU A 79 -15.31 23.58 20.73
CA GLU A 79 -16.02 24.84 20.95
C GLU A 79 -17.06 25.04 19.83
N ARG A 80 -18.34 24.86 20.18
CA ARG A 80 -19.48 25.10 19.30
C ARG A 80 -19.60 26.60 18.99
N LYS A 81 -18.88 27.11 18.00
CA LYS A 81 -19.10 28.48 17.48
C LYS A 81 -19.93 28.39 16.19
N GLU A 82 -21.23 28.62 16.32
CA GLU A 82 -22.25 28.53 15.25
C GLU A 82 -22.25 29.72 14.27
N GLU A 83 -21.10 30.25 13.85
CA GLU A 83 -21.09 31.41 12.96
C GLU A 83 -20.25 31.16 11.71
N GLY A 84 -20.87 30.52 10.72
CA GLY A 84 -20.32 30.36 9.37
C GLY A 84 -21.20 29.46 8.49
N SER A 85 -21.53 29.94 7.29
CA SER A 85 -22.40 29.34 6.27
C SER A 85 -21.84 28.05 5.64
N GLY A 86 -21.65 27.00 6.43
CA GLY A 86 -21.20 25.67 5.97
C GLY A 86 -22.26 24.61 6.23
N ASP A 87 -22.65 23.88 5.19
CA ASP A 87 -23.73 22.86 5.20
C ASP A 87 -23.39 21.61 6.04
N ILE A 88 -22.19 21.55 6.63
CA ILE A 88 -21.71 20.45 7.47
C ILE A 88 -20.87 20.95 8.65
N SER A 89 -21.09 20.38 9.84
CA SER A 89 -20.27 20.66 11.03
C SER A 89 -18.80 20.24 10.78
N PRO A 90 -17.79 21.04 11.17
CA PRO A 90 -16.37 20.67 11.08
C PRO A 90 -16.05 19.32 11.72
N PHE A 91 -16.77 18.96 12.79
CA PHE A 91 -16.67 17.66 13.46
C PHE A 91 -17.17 16.50 12.57
N ARG A 92 -18.26 16.71 11.81
CA ARG A 92 -18.79 15.70 10.87
C ARG A 92 -17.83 15.47 9.70
N ALA A 93 -17.21 16.52 9.17
CA ALA A 93 -16.20 16.41 8.12
C ALA A 93 -14.96 15.63 8.58
N LEU A 94 -14.50 15.88 9.81
CA LEU A 94 -13.40 15.13 10.42
C LEU A 94 -13.75 13.64 10.55
N MET A 95 -14.92 13.32 11.09
CA MET A 95 -15.34 11.93 11.30
C MET A 95 -15.46 11.14 9.99
N THR A 96 -15.94 11.77 8.91
CA THR A 96 -15.96 11.14 7.58
C THR A 96 -14.55 10.81 7.09
N THR A 97 -13.60 11.72 7.28
CA THR A 97 -12.20 11.52 6.86
C THR A 97 -11.49 10.46 7.72
N LEU A 98 -11.74 10.46 9.04
CA LEU A 98 -11.21 9.45 9.96
C LEU A 98 -11.74 8.05 9.63
N SER A 99 -13.03 7.94 9.29
CA SER A 99 -13.62 6.68 8.84
C SER A 99 -12.92 6.11 7.60
N GLY A 100 -12.56 6.98 6.64
CA GLY A 100 -11.85 6.56 5.43
C GLY A 100 -10.39 6.16 5.66
N THR A 101 -9.76 6.62 6.74
CA THR A 101 -8.34 6.36 7.03
C THR A 101 -8.12 5.28 8.07
N ILE A 102 -9.09 5.00 8.96
CA ILE A 102 -9.01 3.94 9.96
C ILE A 102 -9.70 2.69 9.40
N GLY A 103 -8.91 1.70 8.99
CA GLY A 103 -9.42 0.44 8.46
C GLY A 103 -8.59 -0.77 8.89
N THR A 104 -9.05 -1.96 8.49
CA THR A 104 -8.34 -3.24 8.71
C THR A 104 -6.92 -3.20 8.15
N GLY A 105 -6.68 -2.44 7.08
CA GLY A 105 -5.38 -2.23 6.47
C GLY A 105 -4.33 -1.63 7.42
N ASN A 106 -4.69 -0.67 8.28
CA ASN A 106 -3.74 -0.11 9.25
C ASN A 106 -3.36 -1.13 10.34
N ILE A 107 -4.31 -1.95 10.77
CA ILE A 107 -4.08 -2.97 11.81
C ILE A 107 -3.23 -4.12 11.24
N ALA A 108 -3.62 -4.66 10.08
CA ALA A 108 -2.89 -5.72 9.40
C ALA A 108 -1.51 -5.26 8.94
N GLY A 109 -1.39 -4.00 8.49
CA GLY A 109 -0.13 -3.39 8.09
C GLY A 109 0.87 -3.28 9.24
N VAL A 110 0.44 -2.75 10.40
CA VAL A 110 1.29 -2.69 11.60
C VAL A 110 1.66 -4.09 12.09
N ALA A 111 0.71 -5.05 12.10
CA ALA A 111 0.99 -6.43 12.48
C ALA A 111 2.05 -7.08 11.58
N THR A 112 1.98 -6.83 10.26
CA THR A 112 2.95 -7.32 9.28
C THR A 112 4.31 -6.62 9.42
N ALA A 113 4.31 -5.32 9.70
CA ALA A 113 5.53 -4.55 9.93
C ALA A 113 6.28 -5.05 11.17
N ILE A 114 5.58 -5.37 12.26
CA ILE A 114 6.19 -5.90 13.49
C ILE A 114 6.65 -7.36 13.28
N SER A 115 5.86 -8.19 12.60
CA SER A 115 6.22 -9.59 12.39
C SER A 115 7.44 -9.76 11.49
N LEU A 116 7.61 -8.89 10.49
CA LEU A 116 8.75 -8.92 9.57
C LEU A 116 9.93 -8.07 10.05
N GLY A 117 9.68 -6.92 10.69
CA GLY A 117 10.70 -5.94 11.07
C GLY A 117 11.11 -5.95 12.56
N GLY A 118 10.43 -6.75 13.39
CA GLY A 118 10.66 -6.79 14.83
C GLY A 118 10.11 -5.56 15.57
N PRO A 119 10.40 -5.42 16.88
CA PRO A 119 9.81 -4.36 17.73
C PRO A 119 10.28 -2.95 17.36
N GLY A 120 11.33 -2.81 16.53
CA GLY A 120 11.83 -1.52 16.05
C GLY A 120 10.97 -0.88 14.96
N ALA A 121 10.03 -1.60 14.34
CA ALA A 121 9.25 -1.10 13.20
C ALA A 121 8.17 -0.04 13.55
N ILE A 122 7.95 0.23 14.84
CA ILE A 122 6.93 1.18 15.33
C ILE A 122 7.51 2.59 15.58
N PHE A 123 8.84 2.71 15.58
CA PHE A 123 9.58 3.95 15.89
C PHE A 123 10.39 4.42 14.69
#